data_AF-A0AAV9G9M9-F1
#
_entry.id   AF-A0AAV9G9M9-F1
#
_cell.length_a   1.000
_cell.length_b   1.000
_cell.length_c   1.000
_cell.angle_alpha   90.00
_cell.angle_beta   90.00
_cell.angle_gamma   90.00
#
_symmetry.space_group_name_H-M   'P 1'
#
loop_
_entity.id
_entity.type
_entity.pdbx_description
1 polymer ?
#
loop_
_entity_poly.entity_id
_entity_poly.type
_entity_poly.pdbx_seq_one_letter_code
_entity_poly.pdbx_strand_id
1 'polypeptide(L)'
;MGRSKTRQDDQQMGENSDAEAKSSAHEEAECAAAKSSRVTGTTRSRLADETATADSQDCIPRGLYDKAQNNPSQLTNPERQLLYDCGDVERRVLARPGFGLETREDQYQLMYWPPPDITSDNIKRATGGELTTPLQLYEKAKRAIDAKQPIGACLNDEELRLLARGFHGESDDGAFTSEVRLASLFQPGSGQAREVTAKQMKLDLSVFHAAAMCYAQRMAPAMSIMPFGLQVIRQGRGKNVAPMEVLRQWNALSPDQKAEYAEHEIRARAESDGKRGARRSPSSSPKSRTDASPERPDPITGFQLFRQRLGENVDSEEALQQWGALHPKQEAEYETRARAENAAAEIAYQQERVERLRRMYGEE
;
A
#
# COMPACT_ATOMS: atom_id res chain seq x y z
N MET A 1 -62.99 27.10 -60.97
CA MET A 1 -64.45 27.08 -60.74
C MET A 1 -64.84 25.67 -60.31
N GLY A 2 -65.92 25.49 -59.52
CA GLY A 2 -66.19 24.22 -58.82
C GLY A 2 -65.36 24.08 -57.54
N ARG A 3 -65.83 23.64 -56.34
CA ARG A 3 -67.12 23.07 -55.90
C ARG A 3 -67.50 21.73 -56.57
N SER A 4 -67.82 20.63 -55.88
CA SER A 4 -68.21 20.43 -54.46
C SER A 4 -67.84 19.04 -53.88
N LYS A 5 -67.86 18.95 -52.53
CA LYS A 5 -68.24 17.84 -51.60
C LYS A 5 -68.42 16.42 -52.19
N THR A 6 -68.02 15.34 -51.50
CA THR A 6 -68.74 14.63 -50.38
C THR A 6 -67.92 13.34 -50.10
N ARG A 7 -67.82 12.64 -48.94
CA ARG A 7 -68.51 12.50 -47.62
C ARG A 7 -67.39 12.35 -46.51
N GLN A 8 -67.47 12.15 -45.17
CA GLN A 8 -68.45 11.71 -44.14
C GLN A 8 -68.87 10.21 -44.20
N ASP A 9 -69.13 9.43 -43.13
CA ASP A 9 -69.05 9.60 -41.67
C ASP A 9 -68.14 8.50 -41.05
N ASP A 10 -68.48 8.00 -39.84
CA ASP A 10 -67.87 6.90 -39.05
C ASP A 10 -66.54 7.24 -38.32
N GLN A 11 -66.55 7.66 -37.05
CA GLN A 11 -66.87 6.94 -35.79
C GLN A 11 -65.65 6.34 -35.07
N GLN A 12 -64.97 7.21 -34.32
CA GLN A 12 -64.86 7.11 -32.86
C GLN A 12 -64.52 5.72 -32.25
N MET A 13 -63.23 5.39 -32.22
CA MET A 13 -62.63 4.56 -31.15
C MET A 13 -61.32 5.22 -30.71
N GLY A 14 -61.42 6.12 -29.72
CA GLY A 14 -60.26 6.67 -29.01
C GLY A 14 -59.94 5.85 -27.75
N GLU A 15 -58.74 6.08 -27.21
CA GLU A 15 -58.44 5.96 -25.78
C GLU A 15 -58.73 4.59 -25.11
N ASN A 16 -57.94 3.55 -25.42
CA ASN A 16 -57.74 2.40 -24.52
C ASN A 16 -56.52 1.50 -24.87
N SER A 17 -55.35 2.09 -25.11
CA SER A 17 -54.08 1.34 -25.30
C SER A 17 -52.91 1.79 -24.41
N ASP A 18 -53.14 2.79 -23.55
CA ASP A 18 -52.08 3.58 -22.92
C ASP A 18 -52.12 3.52 -21.37
N ALA A 19 -52.93 2.61 -20.82
CA ALA A 19 -53.17 2.43 -19.39
C ALA A 19 -52.36 1.25 -18.80
N GLU A 20 -52.42 0.06 -19.41
CA GLU A 20 -51.78 -1.15 -18.87
C GLU A 20 -50.25 -1.04 -18.83
N ALA A 21 -49.64 -0.41 -19.83
CA ALA A 21 -48.19 -0.15 -19.86
C ALA A 21 -47.70 0.78 -18.73
N LYS A 22 -48.59 1.58 -18.12
CA LYS A 22 -48.23 2.50 -17.03
C LYS A 22 -48.45 1.91 -15.64
N SER A 23 -49.33 0.91 -15.49
CA SER A 23 -49.51 0.19 -14.23
C SER A 23 -48.25 -0.59 -13.84
N SER A 24 -47.73 -1.41 -14.76
CA SER A 24 -46.55 -2.26 -14.52
C SER A 24 -45.30 -1.44 -14.14
N ALA A 25 -45.13 -0.25 -14.72
CA ALA A 25 -43.99 0.62 -14.43
C ALA A 25 -44.07 1.28 -13.04
N HIS A 26 -45.26 1.51 -12.50
CA HIS A 26 -45.43 2.15 -11.19
C HIS A 26 -45.24 1.16 -10.03
N GLU A 27 -45.71 -0.09 -10.18
CA GLU A 27 -45.53 -1.14 -9.16
C GLU A 27 -44.06 -1.57 -9.04
N GLU A 28 -43.30 -1.64 -10.15
CA GLU A 28 -41.85 -1.89 -10.09
C GLU A 28 -41.09 -0.74 -9.43
N ALA A 29 -41.48 0.51 -9.67
CA ALA A 29 -40.88 1.70 -9.05
C ALA A 29 -41.09 1.73 -7.52
N GLU A 30 -42.31 1.46 -7.04
CA GLU A 30 -42.59 1.39 -5.60
C GLU A 30 -41.91 0.18 -4.94
N CYS A 31 -41.84 -0.97 -5.63
CA CYS A 31 -41.10 -2.14 -5.15
C CYS A 31 -39.59 -1.87 -5.03
N ALA A 32 -39.02 -1.06 -5.93
CA ALA A 32 -37.63 -0.59 -5.81
C ALA A 32 -37.43 0.40 -4.65
N ALA A 33 -38.33 1.39 -4.51
CA ALA A 33 -38.27 2.39 -3.44
C ALA A 33 -38.41 1.76 -2.04
N ALA A 34 -39.34 0.80 -1.87
CA ALA A 34 -39.55 0.08 -0.63
C ALA A 34 -38.37 -0.84 -0.25
N LYS A 35 -37.61 -1.34 -1.23
CA LYS A 35 -36.35 -2.07 -0.98
C LYS A 35 -35.23 -1.12 -0.57
N SER A 36 -35.10 0.03 -1.25
CA SER A 36 -34.06 1.03 -0.98
C SER A 36 -34.17 1.63 0.44
N SER A 37 -35.38 1.94 0.91
CA SER A 37 -35.60 2.45 2.27
C SER A 37 -35.33 1.41 3.37
N ARG A 38 -35.61 0.12 3.12
CA ARG A 38 -35.26 -0.96 4.08
C ARG A 38 -33.76 -1.21 4.19
N VAL A 39 -33.00 -1.06 3.10
CA VAL A 39 -31.53 -1.23 3.09
C VAL A 39 -30.83 -0.06 3.81
N THR A 40 -31.35 1.16 3.66
CA THR A 40 -30.76 2.38 4.26
C THR A 40 -31.16 2.60 5.73
N GLY A 41 -32.35 2.16 6.16
CA GLY A 41 -32.77 2.25 7.56
C GLY A 41 -32.03 1.30 8.52
N THR A 42 -31.60 0.12 8.03
CA THR A 42 -31.09 -0.97 8.90
C THR A 42 -29.58 -0.89 9.15
N THR A 43 -28.82 -0.23 8.27
CA THR A 43 -27.35 -0.14 8.34
C THR A 43 -26.84 0.85 9.39
N ARG A 44 -27.59 1.91 9.72
CA ARG A 44 -27.15 2.94 10.67
C ARG A 44 -27.23 2.53 12.14
N SER A 45 -27.96 1.46 12.48
CA SER A 45 -28.15 1.01 13.87
C SER A 45 -27.20 -0.10 14.32
N ARG A 46 -26.47 -0.76 13.40
CA ARG A 46 -25.48 -1.81 13.77
C ARG A 46 -24.12 -1.26 14.18
N LEU A 47 -23.70 -0.16 13.58
CA LEU A 47 -22.42 0.52 13.85
C LEU A 47 -22.27 1.07 15.29
N ALA A 48 -23.30 0.96 16.13
CA ALA A 48 -23.26 1.33 17.55
C ALA A 48 -23.21 0.11 18.51
N ASP A 49 -23.60 -1.08 18.04
CA ASP A 49 -23.52 -2.33 18.82
C ASP A 49 -22.25 -3.14 18.45
N GLU A 50 -21.80 -3.07 17.20
CA GLU A 50 -20.59 -3.78 16.73
C GLU A 50 -19.29 -3.26 17.41
N THR A 51 -19.30 -2.04 17.95
CA THR A 51 -18.23 -1.49 18.80
C THR A 51 -18.06 -2.18 20.15
N ALA A 52 -18.95 -3.10 20.53
CA ALA A 52 -18.84 -3.90 21.76
C ALA A 52 -18.27 -5.33 21.53
N THR A 53 -17.95 -5.70 20.28
CA THR A 53 -17.44 -7.05 19.92
C THR A 53 -16.12 -7.05 19.16
N ALA A 54 -15.46 -5.90 19.01
CA ALA A 54 -14.19 -5.78 18.28
C ALA A 54 -12.98 -6.38 19.03
N ASP A 55 -13.02 -6.42 20.37
CA ASP A 55 -11.91 -6.79 21.26
C ASP A 55 -11.60 -8.31 21.33
N SER A 56 -11.90 -9.09 20.28
CA SER A 56 -11.55 -10.53 20.26
C SER A 56 -11.24 -11.16 18.90
N GLN A 57 -11.02 -10.36 17.84
CA GLN A 57 -10.44 -10.86 16.56
C GLN A 57 -8.91 -10.67 16.52
N ASP A 58 -8.27 -10.64 17.70
CA ASP A 58 -6.89 -10.19 17.86
C ASP A 58 -5.85 -11.12 17.25
N CYS A 59 -4.97 -10.53 16.44
CA CYS A 59 -3.64 -11.02 16.07
C CYS A 59 -3.50 -12.52 15.75
N ILE A 60 -3.70 -12.89 14.47
CA ILE A 60 -3.15 -14.14 13.92
C ILE A 60 -1.69 -14.31 14.37
N PRO A 61 -1.32 -15.40 15.07
CA PRO A 61 0.04 -15.57 15.58
C PRO A 61 1.07 -15.59 14.46
N ARG A 62 2.21 -14.90 14.64
CA ARG A 62 3.29 -14.81 13.64
C ARG A 62 3.73 -16.19 13.12
N GLY A 63 3.83 -17.17 14.02
CA GLY A 63 4.17 -18.55 13.68
C GLY A 63 3.20 -19.24 12.71
N LEU A 64 1.95 -18.77 12.59
CA LEU A 64 1.01 -19.26 11.58
C LEU A 64 1.35 -18.73 10.18
N TYR A 65 1.79 -17.48 10.05
CA TYR A 65 2.31 -16.95 8.78
C TYR A 65 3.60 -17.69 8.36
N ASP A 66 4.52 -17.90 9.30
CA ASP A 66 5.77 -18.63 9.05
C ASP A 66 5.50 -20.12 8.71
N LYS A 67 4.50 -20.74 9.33
CA LYS A 67 4.01 -22.09 8.99
C LYS A 67 3.38 -22.13 7.60
N ALA A 68 2.58 -21.13 7.23
CA ALA A 68 1.98 -21.02 5.90
C ALA A 68 3.02 -20.80 4.79
N GLN A 69 4.07 -20.02 5.06
CA GLN A 69 5.18 -19.77 4.13
C GLN A 69 6.00 -21.04 3.84
N ASN A 70 6.29 -21.82 4.88
CA ASN A 70 7.33 -22.86 4.84
C ASN A 70 6.77 -24.29 4.81
N ASN A 71 5.62 -24.54 5.43
CA ASN A 71 4.99 -25.85 5.54
C ASN A 71 3.46 -25.79 5.24
N PRO A 72 3.01 -25.26 4.08
CA PRO A 72 1.60 -25.03 3.80
C PRO A 72 0.74 -26.30 3.73
N SER A 73 1.34 -27.49 3.59
CA SER A 73 0.65 -28.77 3.71
C SER A 73 0.28 -29.13 5.15
N GLN A 74 0.99 -28.59 6.15
CA GLN A 74 0.76 -28.83 7.58
C GLN A 74 -0.28 -27.88 8.21
N LEU A 75 -0.80 -26.90 7.45
CA LEU A 75 -1.91 -26.06 7.89
C LEU A 75 -3.19 -26.92 8.01
N THR A 76 -3.72 -26.98 9.23
CA THR A 76 -4.99 -27.61 9.56
C THR A 76 -6.17 -26.79 9.03
N ASN A 77 -7.36 -27.39 8.95
CA ASN A 77 -8.54 -26.67 8.44
C ASN A 77 -8.90 -25.41 9.27
N PRO A 78 -8.87 -25.41 10.62
CA PRO A 78 -9.09 -24.19 11.41
C PRO A 78 -8.02 -23.11 11.15
N GLU A 79 -6.75 -23.49 11.02
CA GLU A 79 -5.66 -22.56 10.68
C GLU A 79 -5.84 -21.91 9.30
N ARG A 80 -6.31 -22.68 8.30
CA ARG A 80 -6.63 -22.15 6.97
C ARG A 80 -7.86 -21.23 7.02
N GLN A 81 -8.87 -21.58 7.81
CA GLN A 81 -10.08 -20.80 7.93
C GLN A 81 -9.79 -19.45 8.60
N LEU A 82 -9.00 -19.45 9.69
CA LEU A 82 -8.55 -18.23 10.37
C LEU A 82 -7.75 -17.28 9.44
N LEU A 83 -6.94 -17.82 8.53
CA LEU A 83 -6.26 -17.02 7.50
C LEU A 83 -7.21 -16.53 6.39
N TYR A 84 -8.27 -17.28 6.08
CA TYR A 84 -9.21 -16.95 5.00
C TYR A 84 -10.28 -15.94 5.44
N ASP A 85 -10.78 -16.03 6.67
CA ASP A 85 -11.86 -15.21 7.23
C ASP A 85 -11.47 -13.71 7.34
N CYS A 86 -10.17 -13.39 7.34
CA CYS A 86 -9.68 -12.00 7.30
C CYS A 86 -9.88 -11.30 5.93
N GLY A 87 -10.21 -12.04 4.86
CA GLY A 87 -10.61 -11.49 3.55
C GLY A 87 -9.52 -10.87 2.67
N ASP A 88 -8.45 -10.30 3.25
CA ASP A 88 -7.35 -9.70 2.50
C ASP A 88 -6.56 -10.73 1.64
N VAL A 89 -5.91 -10.24 0.59
CA VAL A 89 -5.27 -11.11 -0.41
C VAL A 89 -4.00 -11.79 0.15
N GLU A 90 -3.29 -11.09 1.04
CA GLU A 90 -2.09 -11.55 1.73
C GLU A 90 -2.38 -12.81 2.55
N ARG A 91 -3.49 -12.83 3.30
CA ARG A 91 -3.88 -13.98 4.11
C ARG A 91 -4.65 -15.03 3.31
N ARG A 92 -5.45 -14.66 2.29
CA ARG A 92 -6.03 -15.62 1.33
C ARG A 92 -4.97 -16.46 0.62
N VAL A 93 -3.88 -15.87 0.12
CA VAL A 93 -2.80 -16.62 -0.54
C VAL A 93 -2.01 -17.51 0.43
N LEU A 94 -1.89 -17.11 1.71
CA LEU A 94 -1.27 -17.93 2.76
C LEU A 94 -2.18 -19.08 3.25
N ALA A 95 -3.51 -18.92 3.25
CA ALA A 95 -4.45 -19.99 3.58
C ALA A 95 -4.38 -21.15 2.55
N ARG A 96 -4.24 -20.81 1.26
CA ARG A 96 -4.22 -21.77 0.14
C ARG A 96 -3.18 -21.40 -0.93
N PRO A 97 -1.87 -21.61 -0.68
CA PRO A 97 -0.84 -21.44 -1.71
C PRO A 97 -1.11 -22.31 -2.93
N GLY A 98 -0.98 -21.75 -4.12
CA GLY A 98 -1.33 -22.40 -5.39
C GLY A 98 -2.78 -22.18 -5.85
N PHE A 99 -3.66 -21.65 -4.98
CA PHE A 99 -5.07 -21.39 -5.30
C PHE A 99 -5.52 -19.96 -4.97
N GLY A 100 -4.92 -19.29 -3.99
CA GLY A 100 -5.25 -17.91 -3.59
C GLY A 100 -4.67 -16.80 -4.49
N LEU A 101 -4.31 -17.12 -5.74
CA LEU A 101 -3.95 -16.15 -6.79
C LEU A 101 -5.05 -16.18 -7.86
N GLU A 102 -6.24 -15.71 -7.50
CA GLU A 102 -7.45 -15.85 -8.31
C GLU A 102 -7.43 -14.92 -9.54
N THR A 103 -6.81 -13.75 -9.42
CA THR A 103 -6.71 -12.74 -10.48
C THR A 103 -5.24 -12.36 -10.80
N ARG A 104 -5.04 -11.55 -11.84
CA ARG A 104 -3.73 -10.94 -12.15
C ARG A 104 -3.45 -9.76 -11.22
N GLU A 105 -4.50 -9.13 -10.75
CA GLU A 105 -4.53 -7.96 -9.89
C GLU A 105 -4.05 -8.34 -8.48
N ASP A 106 -4.53 -9.47 -7.93
CA ASP A 106 -4.01 -10.09 -6.70
C ASP A 106 -2.48 -10.26 -6.76
N GLN A 107 -1.96 -10.81 -7.88
CA GLN A 107 -0.52 -11.05 -8.06
C GLN A 107 0.31 -9.76 -8.04
N TYR A 108 -0.22 -8.68 -8.63
CA TYR A 108 0.50 -7.41 -8.73
C TYR A 108 0.44 -6.66 -7.39
N GLN A 109 -0.68 -6.71 -6.66
CA GLN A 109 -0.77 -6.24 -5.27
C GLN A 109 0.23 -6.97 -4.36
N LEU A 110 0.20 -8.31 -4.34
CA LEU A 110 1.08 -9.14 -3.50
C LEU A 110 2.57 -8.97 -3.79
N MET A 111 2.92 -8.54 -5.02
CA MET A 111 4.30 -8.26 -5.42
C MET A 111 4.70 -6.78 -5.28
N TYR A 112 3.77 -5.91 -4.89
CA TYR A 112 3.89 -4.45 -4.77
C TYR A 112 4.23 -3.75 -6.10
N TRP A 113 3.60 -4.20 -7.17
CA TRP A 113 3.68 -3.60 -8.51
C TRP A 113 2.48 -2.65 -8.74
N PRO A 114 2.60 -1.64 -9.62
CA PRO A 114 1.43 -0.88 -10.07
C PRO A 114 0.37 -1.79 -10.72
N PRO A 115 -0.89 -1.33 -10.87
CA PRO A 115 -1.91 -2.04 -11.66
C PRO A 115 -1.39 -2.56 -13.02
N PRO A 116 -1.90 -3.70 -13.54
CA PRO A 116 -1.28 -4.38 -14.67
C PRO A 116 -1.05 -3.55 -15.94
N ASP A 117 -1.95 -2.62 -16.26
CA ASP A 117 -1.82 -1.74 -17.43
C ASP A 117 -0.76 -0.65 -17.23
N ILE A 118 -0.75 0.00 -16.06
CA ILE A 118 0.28 0.98 -15.67
C ILE A 118 1.67 0.33 -15.70
N THR A 119 1.78 -0.88 -15.14
CA THR A 119 2.99 -1.70 -15.21
C THR A 119 3.38 -2.04 -16.66
N SER A 120 2.42 -2.41 -17.50
CA SER A 120 2.67 -2.72 -18.92
C SER A 120 3.20 -1.50 -19.67
N ASP A 121 2.62 -0.32 -19.47
CA ASP A 121 3.02 0.92 -20.14
C ASP A 121 4.34 1.48 -19.62
N ASN A 122 4.62 1.36 -18.31
CA ASN A 122 5.92 1.67 -17.74
C ASN A 122 7.02 0.78 -18.36
N ILE A 123 6.76 -0.53 -18.53
CA ILE A 123 7.71 -1.47 -19.17
C ILE A 123 7.89 -1.15 -20.66
N LYS A 124 6.81 -0.90 -21.42
CA LYS A 124 6.91 -0.47 -22.83
C LYS A 124 7.78 0.77 -22.96
N ARG A 125 7.57 1.77 -22.09
CA ARG A 125 8.31 3.05 -22.10
C ARG A 125 9.81 2.84 -21.85
N ALA A 126 10.19 2.02 -20.86
CA ALA A 126 11.58 1.73 -20.52
C ALA A 126 12.31 0.84 -21.56
N THR A 127 11.57 0.08 -22.35
CA THR A 127 12.10 -0.94 -23.29
C THR A 127 11.91 -0.57 -24.77
N GLY A 128 11.40 0.62 -25.07
CA GLY A 128 11.04 1.02 -26.45
C GLY A 128 9.96 0.14 -27.08
N GLY A 129 9.18 -0.59 -26.27
CA GLY A 129 8.19 -1.57 -26.72
C GLY A 129 8.74 -2.98 -26.96
N GLU A 130 10.03 -3.26 -26.71
CA GLU A 130 10.59 -4.63 -26.82
C GLU A 130 9.87 -5.60 -25.88
N LEU A 131 9.56 -5.17 -24.65
CA LEU A 131 8.91 -5.98 -23.62
C LEU A 131 7.59 -5.32 -23.18
N THR A 132 6.66 -6.13 -22.68
CA THR A 132 5.30 -5.68 -22.29
C THR A 132 4.83 -6.20 -20.93
N THR A 133 5.61 -7.07 -20.27
CA THR A 133 5.24 -7.74 -19.02
C THR A 133 6.37 -7.81 -18.00
N PRO A 134 6.07 -7.82 -16.68
CA PRO A 134 7.06 -7.99 -15.61
C PRO A 134 7.97 -9.19 -15.77
N LEU A 135 7.41 -10.33 -16.18
CA LEU A 135 8.17 -11.58 -16.34
C LEU A 135 9.22 -11.49 -17.45
N GLN A 136 8.95 -10.75 -18.54
CA GLN A 136 9.93 -10.55 -19.62
C GLN A 136 11.15 -9.73 -19.15
N LEU A 137 10.93 -8.64 -18.43
CA LEU A 137 12.02 -7.80 -17.91
C LEU A 137 12.77 -8.49 -16.75
N TYR A 138 12.06 -9.20 -15.89
CA TYR A 138 12.65 -10.09 -14.89
C TYR A 138 13.53 -11.17 -15.55
N GLU A 139 13.06 -11.84 -16.61
CA GLU A 139 13.83 -12.86 -17.34
C GLU A 139 15.08 -12.29 -18.01
N LYS A 140 14.99 -11.08 -18.59
CA LYS A 140 16.15 -10.35 -19.15
C LYS A 140 17.24 -10.15 -18.09
N ALA A 141 16.86 -9.76 -16.87
CA ALA A 141 17.79 -9.60 -15.75
C ALA A 141 18.27 -10.94 -15.16
N LYS A 142 17.39 -11.95 -15.05
CA LYS A 142 17.73 -13.28 -14.54
C LYS A 142 18.79 -13.95 -15.42
N ARG A 143 18.65 -13.87 -16.76
CA ARG A 143 19.62 -14.42 -17.71
C ARG A 143 21.00 -13.79 -17.57
N ALA A 144 21.09 -12.49 -17.28
CA ALA A 144 22.36 -11.83 -16.99
C ALA A 144 23.04 -12.45 -15.76
N ILE A 145 22.28 -12.65 -14.68
CA ILE A 145 22.77 -13.27 -13.43
C ILE A 145 23.19 -14.73 -13.66
N ASP A 146 22.36 -15.52 -14.34
CA ASP A 146 22.64 -16.93 -14.69
C ASP A 146 23.92 -17.05 -15.54
N ALA A 147 24.11 -16.14 -16.50
CA ALA A 147 25.31 -16.03 -17.33
C ALA A 147 26.52 -15.41 -16.61
N LYS A 148 26.38 -15.03 -15.33
CA LYS A 148 27.40 -14.35 -14.49
C LYS A 148 27.86 -12.99 -15.07
N GLN A 149 27.00 -12.33 -15.85
CA GLN A 149 27.23 -11.01 -16.41
C GLN A 149 26.70 -9.91 -15.46
N PRO A 150 27.32 -8.71 -15.43
CA PRO A 150 26.76 -7.59 -14.68
C PRO A 150 25.38 -7.20 -15.24
N ILE A 151 24.35 -7.12 -14.40
CA ILE A 151 22.96 -6.85 -14.82
C ILE A 151 22.87 -5.60 -15.71
N GLY A 152 23.52 -4.50 -15.30
CA GLY A 152 23.57 -3.25 -16.07
C GLY A 152 24.40 -3.28 -17.36
N ALA A 153 24.95 -4.43 -17.77
CA ALA A 153 25.47 -4.64 -19.13
C ALA A 153 24.42 -5.27 -20.07
N CYS A 154 23.35 -5.83 -19.51
CA CYS A 154 22.24 -6.46 -20.25
C CYS A 154 20.94 -5.66 -20.18
N LEU A 155 20.78 -4.83 -19.14
CA LEU A 155 19.68 -3.88 -18.97
C LEU A 155 20.19 -2.44 -19.17
N ASN A 156 19.38 -1.63 -19.87
CA ASN A 156 19.57 -0.18 -19.92
C ASN A 156 19.23 0.46 -18.55
N ASP A 157 19.54 1.74 -18.35
CA ASP A 157 19.33 2.38 -17.04
C ASP A 157 17.85 2.50 -16.65
N GLU A 158 16.94 2.71 -17.60
CA GLU A 158 15.49 2.74 -17.35
C GLU A 158 14.94 1.35 -16.99
N GLU A 159 15.36 0.31 -17.70
CA GLU A 159 15.04 -1.09 -17.39
C GLU A 159 15.52 -1.48 -15.98
N LEU A 160 16.76 -1.13 -15.66
CA LEU A 160 17.39 -1.42 -14.37
C LEU A 160 16.67 -0.67 -13.23
N ARG A 161 16.38 0.61 -13.44
CA ARG A 161 15.63 1.48 -12.53
C ARG A 161 14.22 0.96 -12.29
N LEU A 162 13.48 0.65 -13.35
CA LEU A 162 12.13 0.14 -13.28
C LEU A 162 12.07 -1.20 -12.53
N LEU A 163 13.01 -2.12 -12.80
CA LEU A 163 13.08 -3.41 -12.10
C LEU A 163 13.45 -3.25 -10.62
N ALA A 164 14.37 -2.32 -10.28
CA ALA A 164 14.72 -1.97 -8.90
C ALA A 164 13.51 -1.43 -8.12
N ARG A 165 12.75 -0.52 -8.72
CA ARG A 165 11.56 0.09 -8.11
C ARG A 165 10.38 -0.87 -7.96
N GLY A 166 10.35 -1.96 -8.72
CA GLY A 166 9.20 -2.89 -8.76
C GLY A 166 8.12 -2.43 -9.74
N PHE A 167 8.55 -1.93 -10.90
CA PHE A 167 7.74 -1.47 -12.03
C PHE A 167 6.97 -0.14 -11.86
N HIS A 168 7.20 0.59 -10.76
CA HIS A 168 6.78 1.98 -10.58
C HIS A 168 7.66 2.93 -11.41
N GLY A 169 7.03 3.90 -12.09
CA GLY A 169 7.66 4.92 -12.93
C GLY A 169 8.19 6.12 -12.13
N GLU A 170 8.10 7.33 -12.69
CA GLU A 170 8.41 8.60 -11.97
C GLU A 170 7.15 9.40 -11.65
N SER A 171 6.13 9.32 -12.51
CA SER A 171 4.79 9.84 -12.29
C SER A 171 4.11 9.27 -11.05
N ASP A 172 4.51 8.06 -10.66
CA ASP A 172 3.82 7.23 -9.66
C ASP A 172 4.29 7.59 -8.22
N ASP A 173 5.37 8.38 -8.12
CA ASP A 173 6.09 8.70 -6.89
C ASP A 173 5.32 9.61 -5.92
N GLY A 174 4.27 10.28 -6.38
CA GLY A 174 3.38 11.07 -5.53
C GLY A 174 2.51 10.24 -4.57
N ALA A 175 2.41 8.92 -4.79
CA ALA A 175 1.65 8.00 -3.96
C ALA A 175 2.47 6.81 -3.43
N PHE A 176 3.52 6.38 -4.14
CA PHE A 176 4.25 5.17 -3.81
C PHE A 176 5.75 5.44 -3.59
N THR A 177 6.12 5.87 -2.38
CA THR A 177 7.53 6.00 -2.00
C THR A 177 8.15 4.63 -1.68
N SER A 178 9.49 4.55 -1.73
CA SER A 178 10.24 3.38 -1.26
C SER A 178 9.97 3.06 0.21
N GLU A 179 9.60 4.05 1.01
CA GLU A 179 9.26 3.92 2.43
C GLU A 179 7.88 3.29 2.61
N VAL A 180 6.87 3.68 1.81
CA VAL A 180 5.56 3.01 1.78
C VAL A 180 5.73 1.54 1.39
N ARG A 181 6.52 1.24 0.35
CA ARG A 181 6.85 -0.14 -0.08
C ARG A 181 7.52 -0.94 1.04
N LEU A 182 8.40 -0.33 1.82
CA LEU A 182 9.05 -0.99 2.96
C LEU A 182 8.08 -1.21 4.12
N ALA A 183 7.24 -0.22 4.44
CA ALA A 183 6.22 -0.32 5.49
C ALA A 183 5.24 -1.47 5.23
N SER A 184 4.76 -1.64 4.00
CA SER A 184 3.91 -2.79 3.64
C SER A 184 4.61 -4.15 3.82
N LEU A 185 5.93 -4.24 3.59
CA LEU A 185 6.68 -5.47 3.81
C LEU A 185 6.84 -5.84 5.30
N PHE A 186 6.64 -4.88 6.21
CA PHE A 186 6.61 -5.12 7.66
C PHE A 186 5.21 -5.42 8.22
N GLN A 187 4.15 -5.35 7.40
CA GLN A 187 2.81 -5.76 7.84
C GLN A 187 2.73 -7.28 8.10
N PRO A 188 1.97 -7.75 9.11
CA PRO A 188 1.96 -9.16 9.50
C PRO A 188 1.49 -10.09 8.38
N GLY A 189 2.33 -11.05 7.99
CA GLY A 189 2.08 -11.99 6.89
C GLY A 189 2.43 -11.47 5.50
N SER A 190 2.58 -10.15 5.31
CA SER A 190 2.74 -9.53 4.00
C SER A 190 4.07 -9.88 3.30
N GLY A 191 5.15 -10.06 4.07
CA GLY A 191 6.43 -10.59 3.55
C GLY A 191 6.32 -12.06 3.14
N GLN A 192 5.68 -12.88 3.98
CA GLN A 192 5.45 -14.31 3.73
C GLN A 192 4.57 -14.54 2.49
N ALA A 193 3.49 -13.75 2.35
CA ALA A 193 2.56 -13.80 1.22
C ALA A 193 3.27 -13.45 -0.10
N ARG A 194 4.10 -12.40 -0.11
CA ARG A 194 4.93 -12.02 -1.27
C ARG A 194 5.91 -13.12 -1.64
N GLU A 195 6.57 -13.77 -0.68
CA GLU A 195 7.47 -14.89 -0.95
C GLU A 195 6.74 -16.11 -1.53
N VAL A 196 5.57 -16.44 -0.99
CA VAL A 196 4.71 -17.54 -1.46
C VAL A 196 4.21 -17.25 -2.88
N THR A 197 3.91 -15.99 -3.19
CA THR A 197 3.51 -15.52 -4.53
C THR A 197 4.67 -15.57 -5.52
N ALA A 198 5.85 -15.06 -5.14
CA ALA A 198 7.05 -15.13 -5.96
C ALA A 198 7.42 -16.59 -6.33
N LYS A 199 7.34 -17.51 -5.36
CA LYS A 199 7.54 -18.96 -5.59
C LYS A 199 6.54 -19.54 -6.61
N GLN A 200 5.25 -19.18 -6.52
CA GLN A 200 4.22 -19.59 -7.48
C GLN A 200 4.47 -19.03 -8.89
N MET A 201 4.88 -17.76 -8.98
CA MET A 201 5.23 -17.08 -10.23
C MET A 201 6.62 -17.48 -10.78
N LYS A 202 7.35 -18.38 -10.10
CA LYS A 202 8.74 -18.80 -10.41
C LYS A 202 9.76 -17.65 -10.42
N LEU A 203 9.50 -16.62 -9.62
CA LEU A 203 10.34 -15.44 -9.46
C LEU A 203 11.33 -15.62 -8.31
N ASP A 204 12.61 -15.45 -8.59
CA ASP A 204 13.62 -15.27 -7.56
C ASP A 204 13.69 -13.79 -7.14
N LEU A 205 13.37 -13.52 -5.87
CA LEU A 205 13.43 -12.18 -5.30
C LEU A 205 14.86 -11.61 -5.25
N SER A 206 15.90 -12.46 -5.37
CA SER A 206 17.30 -12.01 -5.47
C SER A 206 17.55 -11.18 -6.73
N VAL A 207 16.83 -11.42 -7.83
CA VAL A 207 16.97 -10.68 -9.11
C VAL A 207 16.57 -9.22 -8.93
N PHE A 208 15.40 -8.98 -8.33
CA PHE A 208 14.92 -7.64 -8.00
C PHE A 208 15.86 -6.92 -7.03
N HIS A 209 16.42 -7.64 -6.07
CA HIS A 209 17.36 -7.08 -5.12
C HIS A 209 18.71 -6.72 -5.78
N ALA A 210 19.25 -7.59 -6.64
CA ALA A 210 20.48 -7.33 -7.37
C ALA A 210 20.32 -6.15 -8.35
N ALA A 211 19.16 -6.01 -8.98
CA ALA A 211 18.80 -4.83 -9.77
C ALA A 211 18.80 -3.55 -8.90
N ALA A 212 18.16 -3.58 -7.73
CA ALA A 212 18.16 -2.46 -6.79
C ALA A 212 19.57 -2.07 -6.29
N MET A 213 20.41 -3.04 -5.98
CA MET A 213 21.80 -2.79 -5.57
C MET A 213 22.66 -2.24 -6.71
N CYS A 214 22.45 -2.70 -7.95
CA CYS A 214 23.16 -2.19 -9.12
C CYS A 214 22.71 -0.75 -9.47
N TYR A 215 21.40 -0.48 -9.40
CA TYR A 215 20.85 0.87 -9.56
C TYR A 215 21.39 1.84 -8.48
N ALA A 216 21.36 1.43 -7.21
CA ALA A 216 21.90 2.24 -6.11
C ALA A 216 23.41 2.51 -6.26
N GLN A 217 24.17 1.57 -6.82
CA GLN A 217 25.60 1.78 -7.14
C GLN A 217 25.82 2.77 -8.29
N ARG A 218 24.95 2.80 -9.31
CA ARG A 218 24.98 3.85 -10.36
C ARG A 218 24.58 5.22 -9.80
N MET A 219 23.62 5.26 -8.88
CA MET A 219 23.18 6.46 -8.16
C MET A 219 24.10 6.89 -7.01
N ALA A 220 25.19 6.16 -6.73
CA ALA A 220 26.07 6.39 -5.59
C ALA A 220 26.79 7.76 -5.52
N PRO A 221 27.00 8.53 -6.62
CA PRO A 221 27.45 9.92 -6.52
C PRO A 221 26.44 10.85 -5.82
N ALA A 222 25.17 10.46 -5.74
CA ALA A 222 24.07 11.27 -5.20
C ALA A 222 23.39 10.66 -3.96
N MET A 223 23.29 9.33 -3.86
CA MET A 223 22.45 8.67 -2.85
C MET A 223 23.22 7.73 -1.90
N SER A 224 23.43 8.19 -0.66
CA SER A 224 23.92 7.37 0.45
C SER A 224 22.77 6.58 1.10
N ILE A 225 22.08 5.75 0.31
CA ILE A 225 20.94 4.95 0.76
C ILE A 225 21.34 3.47 0.86
N MET A 226 21.89 3.12 2.02
CA MET A 226 21.93 1.75 2.53
C MET A 226 21.10 1.73 3.82
N PRO A 227 20.19 0.76 4.04
CA PRO A 227 19.60 0.51 5.36
C PRO A 227 20.70 0.39 6.41
N PHE A 228 20.52 1.01 7.58
CA PHE A 228 21.60 1.16 8.56
C PHE A 228 22.08 -0.20 9.07
N GLY A 229 21.20 -1.20 9.21
CA GLY A 229 21.60 -2.58 9.54
C GLY A 229 22.66 -3.18 8.58
N LEU A 230 22.50 -2.98 7.26
CA LEU A 230 23.50 -3.39 6.27
C LEU A 230 24.77 -2.52 6.31
N GLN A 231 24.64 -1.25 6.72
CA GLN A 231 25.76 -0.35 6.93
C GLN A 231 26.59 -0.74 8.17
N VAL A 232 25.95 -1.16 9.27
CA VAL A 232 26.60 -1.62 10.51
C VAL A 232 27.38 -2.91 10.27
N ILE A 233 26.79 -3.93 9.60
CA ILE A 233 27.52 -5.17 9.25
C ILE A 233 28.77 -4.86 8.41
N ARG A 234 28.67 -3.92 7.46
CA ARG A 234 29.80 -3.48 6.63
C ARG A 234 30.82 -2.65 7.40
N GLN A 235 30.43 -1.88 8.40
CA GLN A 235 31.36 -1.13 9.25
C GLN A 235 32.10 -2.06 10.22
N GLY A 236 31.39 -2.94 10.93
CA GLY A 236 31.95 -3.87 11.92
C GLY A 236 32.90 -4.93 11.34
N ARG A 237 32.91 -5.15 10.02
CA ARG A 237 33.84 -6.05 9.32
C ARG A 237 34.73 -5.37 8.27
N GLY A 238 34.74 -4.03 8.24
CA GLY A 238 35.58 -3.23 7.37
C GLY A 238 35.03 -3.01 5.95
N LYS A 239 35.44 -1.89 5.34
CA LYS A 239 34.86 -1.33 4.11
C LYS A 239 34.88 -2.25 2.88
N ASN A 240 35.73 -3.29 2.90
CA ASN A 240 36.05 -4.18 1.78
C ASN A 240 35.15 -5.43 1.67
N VAL A 241 34.21 -5.66 2.60
CA VAL A 241 33.23 -6.75 2.43
C VAL A 241 32.35 -6.47 1.21
N ALA A 242 32.30 -7.41 0.26
CA ALA A 242 31.49 -7.29 -0.94
C ALA A 242 29.99 -7.20 -0.59
N PRO A 243 29.19 -6.33 -1.25
CA PRO A 243 27.78 -6.13 -0.88
C PRO A 243 26.94 -7.42 -0.82
N MET A 244 27.16 -8.34 -1.78
CA MET A 244 26.47 -9.64 -1.79
C MET A 244 26.76 -10.52 -0.58
N GLU A 245 27.95 -10.38 0.04
CA GLU A 245 28.31 -11.13 1.25
C GLU A 245 27.65 -10.50 2.49
N VAL A 246 27.57 -9.17 2.57
CA VAL A 246 26.77 -8.46 3.60
C VAL A 246 25.31 -8.91 3.55
N LEU A 247 24.76 -9.09 2.34
CA LEU A 247 23.38 -9.51 2.11
C LEU A 247 23.15 -11.00 2.39
N ARG A 248 24.10 -11.87 2.04
CA ARG A 248 24.07 -13.29 2.41
C ARG A 248 24.08 -13.45 3.93
N GLN A 249 24.90 -12.65 4.62
CA GLN A 249 24.95 -12.60 6.09
C GLN A 249 23.65 -12.04 6.69
N TRP A 250 23.14 -10.91 6.19
CA TRP A 250 21.85 -10.34 6.63
C TRP A 250 20.71 -11.34 6.48
N ASN A 251 20.58 -12.00 5.33
CA ASN A 251 19.51 -12.98 5.12
C ASN A 251 19.65 -14.19 6.06
N ALA A 252 20.87 -14.59 6.41
CA ALA A 252 21.16 -15.67 7.36
C ALA A 252 20.96 -15.30 8.85
N LEU A 253 20.72 -14.03 9.20
CA LEU A 253 20.35 -13.64 10.57
C LEU A 253 18.96 -14.19 10.97
N SER A 254 18.75 -14.47 12.25
CA SER A 254 17.40 -14.79 12.77
C SER A 254 16.46 -13.57 12.64
N PRO A 255 15.13 -13.77 12.72
CA PRO A 255 14.17 -12.68 12.80
C PRO A 255 14.44 -11.72 13.96
N ASP A 256 14.90 -12.24 15.10
CA ASP A 256 15.16 -11.49 16.33
C ASP A 256 16.43 -10.63 16.17
N GLN A 257 17.49 -11.19 15.58
CA GLN A 257 18.69 -10.42 15.21
C GLN A 257 18.35 -9.30 14.21
N LYS A 258 17.46 -9.55 13.25
CA LYS A 258 16.98 -8.51 12.32
C LYS A 258 16.18 -7.42 13.04
N ALA A 259 15.43 -7.75 14.09
CA ALA A 259 14.73 -6.80 14.94
C ALA A 259 15.73 -5.97 15.80
N GLU A 260 16.72 -6.60 16.41
CA GLU A 260 17.80 -5.93 17.15
C GLU A 260 18.54 -4.89 16.29
N TYR A 261 18.86 -5.22 15.04
CA TYR A 261 19.41 -4.25 14.07
C TYR A 261 18.43 -3.12 13.70
N ALA A 262 17.12 -3.36 13.68
CA ALA A 262 16.11 -2.34 13.41
C ALA A 262 15.93 -1.38 14.60
N GLU A 263 15.92 -1.89 15.83
CA GLU A 263 15.94 -1.07 17.05
C GLU A 263 17.21 -0.22 17.13
N HIS A 264 18.37 -0.79 16.78
CA HIS A 264 19.63 -0.05 16.69
C HIS A 264 19.59 1.03 15.58
N GLU A 265 18.92 0.78 14.46
CA GLU A 265 18.70 1.80 13.41
C GLU A 265 17.80 2.94 13.90
N ILE A 266 16.71 2.64 14.61
CA ILE A 266 15.82 3.65 15.22
C ILE A 266 16.59 4.50 16.23
N ARG A 267 17.36 3.87 17.13
CA ARG A 267 18.18 4.55 18.14
C ARG A 267 19.27 5.43 17.50
N ALA A 268 19.98 4.92 16.50
CA ALA A 268 21.02 5.66 15.80
C ALA A 268 20.48 6.86 14.99
N ARG A 269 19.25 6.76 14.46
CA ARG A 269 18.54 7.89 13.83
C ARG A 269 18.19 8.97 14.86
N ALA A 270 17.57 8.60 15.99
CA ALA A 270 17.26 9.53 17.07
C ALA A 270 18.53 10.27 17.58
N GLU A 271 19.64 9.55 17.75
CA GLU A 271 20.93 10.14 18.09
C GLU A 271 21.53 11.04 17.00
N SER A 272 21.35 10.71 15.72
CA SER A 272 21.76 11.56 14.59
C SER A 272 20.99 12.88 14.61
N ASP A 273 19.68 12.80 14.80
CA ASP A 273 18.80 13.93 14.57
C ASP A 273 18.79 14.89 15.77
N GLY A 274 18.97 14.38 16.99
CA GLY A 274 19.37 15.18 18.16
C GLY A 274 20.67 15.96 17.93
N LYS A 275 21.63 15.40 17.18
CA LYS A 275 22.89 16.09 16.80
C LYS A 275 22.71 17.05 15.59
N ARG A 276 21.59 17.01 14.87
CA ARG A 276 21.28 17.91 13.73
C ARG A 276 20.54 19.19 14.12
N GLY A 277 19.96 19.28 15.31
CA GLY A 277 19.19 20.45 15.79
C GLY A 277 19.92 21.80 15.72
N ALA A 278 21.26 21.81 15.64
CA ALA A 278 22.08 23.02 15.52
C ALA A 278 22.20 23.60 14.10
N ARG A 279 21.63 22.96 13.05
CA ARG A 279 21.67 23.47 11.66
C ARG A 279 20.27 23.65 11.06
N ARG A 280 19.65 24.80 11.36
CA ARG A 280 18.57 25.33 10.52
C ARG A 280 19.09 25.57 9.11
N SER A 281 18.60 24.82 8.12
CA SER A 281 18.77 25.18 6.71
C SER A 281 18.14 26.56 6.46
N PRO A 282 18.80 27.49 5.75
CA PRO A 282 18.18 28.76 5.41
C PRO A 282 16.98 28.52 4.50
N SER A 283 15.80 29.02 4.91
CA SER A 283 14.59 29.01 4.08
C SER A 283 14.89 29.70 2.75
N SER A 284 14.65 29.01 1.64
CA SER A 284 14.59 29.64 0.33
C SER A 284 13.36 30.56 0.24
N SER A 285 13.45 31.57 -0.64
CA SER A 285 12.52 32.69 -0.70
C SER A 285 11.07 32.28 -0.99
N PRO A 286 10.06 33.04 -0.52
CA PRO A 286 8.65 32.73 -0.76
C PRO A 286 8.31 32.81 -2.26
N LYS A 287 8.19 31.65 -2.90
CA LYS A 287 7.47 31.54 -4.17
C LYS A 287 5.98 31.73 -3.91
N SER A 288 5.30 32.49 -4.77
CA SER A 288 3.86 32.73 -4.70
C SER A 288 3.08 31.41 -4.75
N ARG A 289 2.42 31.04 -3.65
CA ARG A 289 1.45 29.94 -3.60
C ARG A 289 0.17 30.33 -4.35
N THR A 290 0.19 30.16 -5.67
CA THR A 290 -1.01 29.95 -6.48
C THR A 290 -1.17 28.46 -6.69
N ASP A 291 -2.32 27.89 -6.31
CA ASP A 291 -2.63 26.46 -6.33
C ASP A 291 -1.58 25.54 -5.65
N ALA A 292 -1.30 25.80 -4.38
CA ALA A 292 -0.82 24.74 -3.50
C ALA A 292 -1.94 23.69 -3.35
N SER A 293 -1.66 22.43 -3.68
CA SER A 293 -2.45 21.26 -3.29
C SER A 293 -2.71 21.24 -1.77
N PRO A 294 -3.74 20.53 -1.27
CA PRO A 294 -3.79 20.24 0.17
C PRO A 294 -2.49 19.55 0.58
N GLU A 295 -1.92 19.97 1.71
CA GLU A 295 -0.71 19.35 2.26
C GLU A 295 -1.14 18.16 3.11
N ARG A 296 -0.49 17.01 2.90
CA ARG A 296 -0.80 15.80 3.66
C ARG A 296 -0.44 16.04 5.14
N PRO A 297 -1.30 15.70 6.10
CA PRO A 297 -0.99 15.87 7.52
C PRO A 297 0.26 15.05 7.91
N ASP A 298 1.14 15.66 8.70
CA ASP A 298 2.26 14.95 9.32
C ASP A 298 1.74 13.87 10.29
N PRO A 299 2.33 12.66 10.31
CA PRO A 299 1.86 11.58 11.16
C PRO A 299 2.16 11.86 12.64
N ILE A 300 1.10 11.87 13.45
CA ILE A 300 1.15 12.05 14.90
C ILE A 300 1.58 10.74 15.57
N THR A 301 2.45 10.78 16.58
CA THR A 301 2.83 9.62 17.40
C THR A 301 2.15 9.64 18.77
N GLY A 302 2.06 8.48 19.45
CA GLY A 302 1.55 8.41 20.81
C GLY A 302 2.34 9.30 21.77
N PHE A 303 3.67 9.38 21.61
CA PHE A 303 4.52 10.29 22.37
C PHE A 303 4.13 11.78 22.18
N GLN A 304 3.75 12.19 20.96
CA GLN A 304 3.31 13.58 20.73
C GLN A 304 1.96 13.86 21.41
N LEU A 305 1.01 12.94 21.38
CA LEU A 305 -0.25 13.07 22.13
C LEU A 305 -0.04 13.07 23.65
N PHE A 306 0.89 12.27 24.16
CA PHE A 306 1.30 12.30 25.56
C PHE A 306 1.92 13.63 25.95
N ARG A 307 2.86 14.16 25.15
CA ARG A 307 3.44 15.49 25.37
C ARG A 307 2.37 16.59 25.34
N GLN A 308 1.41 16.52 24.42
CA GLN A 308 0.28 17.46 24.37
C GLN A 308 -0.57 17.41 25.66
N ARG A 309 -0.75 16.21 26.25
CA ARG A 309 -1.43 16.04 27.55
C ARG A 309 -0.62 16.60 28.73
N LEU A 310 0.71 16.48 28.70
CA LEU A 310 1.60 17.09 29.71
C LEU A 310 1.59 18.63 29.63
N GLY A 311 1.36 19.18 28.44
CA GLY A 311 1.25 20.61 28.17
C GLY A 311 2.55 21.26 27.73
N GLU A 312 2.43 22.45 27.12
CA GLU A 312 3.52 23.14 26.41
C GLU A 312 4.73 23.51 27.28
N ASN A 313 4.56 23.59 28.60
CA ASN A 313 5.59 23.99 29.56
C ASN A 313 6.54 22.85 29.99
N VAL A 314 6.26 21.59 29.63
CA VAL A 314 7.13 20.46 30.00
C VAL A 314 8.25 20.30 28.96
N ASP A 315 9.48 20.18 29.46
CA ASP A 315 10.64 20.04 28.59
C ASP A 315 10.63 18.72 27.81
N SER A 316 11.32 18.70 26.66
CA SER A 316 11.40 17.54 25.78
C SER A 316 12.11 16.35 26.43
N GLU A 317 13.13 16.59 27.27
CA GLU A 317 13.84 15.51 28.00
C GLU A 317 12.98 14.99 29.15
N GLU A 318 12.32 15.87 29.91
CA GLU A 318 11.39 15.47 30.97
C GLU A 318 10.22 14.65 30.42
N ALA A 319 9.61 15.09 29.31
CA ALA A 319 8.55 14.34 28.64
C ALA A 319 9.01 12.95 28.18
N LEU A 320 10.24 12.81 27.67
CA LEU A 320 10.80 11.51 27.28
C LEU A 320 11.04 10.60 28.49
N GLN A 321 11.52 11.14 29.62
CA GLN A 321 11.67 10.39 30.86
C GLN A 321 10.32 9.93 31.42
N GLN A 322 9.30 10.80 31.41
CA GLN A 322 7.94 10.42 31.84
C GLN A 322 7.28 9.41 30.89
N TRP A 323 7.53 9.47 29.57
CA TRP A 323 7.06 8.48 28.59
C TRP A 323 7.69 7.11 28.85
N GLY A 324 9.02 7.06 29.00
CA GLY A 324 9.75 5.82 29.32
C GLY A 324 9.43 5.21 30.69
N ALA A 325 8.69 5.95 31.54
CA ALA A 325 8.18 5.48 32.83
C ALA A 325 6.69 5.07 32.79
N LEU A 326 6.00 5.17 31.65
CA LEU A 326 4.63 4.71 31.49
C LEU A 326 4.53 3.18 31.63
N HIS A 327 3.39 2.70 32.13
CA HIS A 327 3.08 1.28 32.05
C HIS A 327 2.76 0.92 30.58
N PRO A 328 3.22 -0.23 30.02
CA PRO A 328 3.05 -0.54 28.59
C PRO A 328 1.60 -0.51 28.05
N LYS A 329 0.59 -0.70 28.92
CA LYS A 329 -0.82 -0.48 28.55
C LYS A 329 -1.13 0.99 28.22
N GLN A 330 -0.59 1.94 28.97
CA GLN A 330 -0.78 3.37 28.78
C GLN A 330 -0.05 3.85 27.51
N GLU A 331 1.16 3.33 27.26
CA GLU A 331 1.87 3.54 25.99
C GLU A 331 1.01 3.05 24.80
N ALA A 332 0.47 1.83 24.89
CA ALA A 332 -0.43 1.27 23.88
C ALA A 332 -1.75 2.05 23.73
N GLU A 333 -2.30 2.66 24.78
CA GLU A 333 -3.45 3.58 24.71
C GLU A 333 -3.11 4.81 23.83
N TYR A 334 -1.95 5.45 24.05
CA TYR A 334 -1.53 6.60 23.24
C TYR A 334 -1.23 6.22 21.79
N GLU A 335 -0.53 5.11 21.53
CA GLU A 335 -0.23 4.67 20.15
C GLU A 335 -1.49 4.15 19.42
N THR A 336 -2.49 3.65 20.14
CA THR A 336 -3.81 3.35 19.54
C THR A 336 -4.57 4.62 19.19
N ARG A 337 -4.54 5.62 20.08
CA ARG A 337 -5.15 6.93 19.83
C ARG A 337 -4.47 7.68 18.67
N ALA A 338 -3.14 7.67 18.60
CA ALA A 338 -2.39 8.29 17.50
C ALA A 338 -2.71 7.64 16.14
N ARG A 339 -2.82 6.30 16.09
CA ARG A 339 -3.28 5.59 14.89
C ARG A 339 -4.71 5.99 14.48
N ALA A 340 -5.62 6.18 15.43
CA ALA A 340 -6.99 6.64 15.16
C ALA A 340 -7.04 8.09 14.65
N GLU A 341 -6.29 9.01 15.26
CA GLU A 341 -6.22 10.42 14.82
C GLU A 341 -5.54 10.55 13.44
N ASN A 342 -4.48 9.79 13.17
CA ASN A 342 -3.86 9.72 11.83
C ASN A 342 -4.82 9.17 10.76
N ALA A 343 -5.60 8.13 11.09
CA ALA A 343 -6.58 7.57 10.16
C ALA A 343 -7.69 8.60 9.83
N ALA A 344 -8.18 9.34 10.84
CA ALA A 344 -9.14 10.41 10.64
C ALA A 344 -8.57 11.57 9.80
N ALA A 345 -7.32 11.96 10.04
CA ALA A 345 -6.63 13.02 9.29
C ALA A 345 -6.39 12.63 7.81
N GLU A 346 -6.00 11.38 7.53
CA GLU A 346 -5.86 10.87 6.16
C GLU A 346 -7.22 10.81 5.44
N ILE A 347 -8.30 10.39 6.13
CA ILE A 347 -9.66 10.40 5.55
C ILE A 347 -10.08 11.83 5.17
N ALA A 348 -9.87 12.80 6.06
CA ALA A 348 -10.19 14.20 5.78
C ALA A 348 -9.36 14.77 4.61
N TYR A 349 -8.07 14.46 4.56
CA TYR A 349 -7.17 14.84 3.46
C TYR A 349 -7.62 14.27 2.10
N GLN A 350 -8.00 12.99 2.05
CA GLN A 350 -8.51 12.39 0.81
C GLN A 350 -9.89 12.95 0.41
N GLN A 351 -10.75 13.31 1.38
CA GLN A 351 -12.02 14.00 1.11
C GLN A 351 -11.80 15.38 0.48
N GLU A 352 -10.96 16.24 1.09
CA GLU A 352 -10.64 17.56 0.52
C GLU A 352 -10.03 17.45 -0.88
N ARG A 353 -9.12 16.48 -1.07
CA ARG A 353 -8.51 16.19 -2.37
C ARG A 353 -9.55 15.79 -3.43
N VAL A 354 -10.53 14.94 -3.09
CA VAL A 354 -11.61 14.54 -4.01
C VAL A 354 -12.55 15.71 -4.32
N GLU A 355 -12.93 16.51 -3.31
CA GLU A 355 -13.74 17.72 -3.54
C GLU A 355 -13.03 18.71 -4.46
N ARG A 356 -11.73 18.95 -4.25
CA ARG A 356 -10.95 19.85 -5.11
C ARG A 356 -10.84 19.33 -6.54
N LEU A 357 -10.70 18.02 -6.74
CA LEU A 357 -10.72 17.42 -8.08
C LEU A 357 -12.06 17.68 -8.78
N ARG A 358 -13.21 17.47 -8.11
CA ARG A 358 -14.53 17.83 -8.67
C ARG A 358 -14.63 19.29 -9.05
N ARG A 359 -14.24 20.21 -8.14
CA ARG A 359 -14.23 21.66 -8.39
C ARG A 359 -13.32 22.09 -9.56
N MET A 360 -12.25 21.34 -9.84
CA MET A 360 -11.35 21.61 -10.97
C MET A 360 -11.83 21.01 -12.30
N TYR A 361 -12.60 19.92 -12.28
CA TYR A 361 -13.05 19.21 -13.49
C TYR A 361 -14.52 19.44 -13.87
N GLY A 362 -15.30 20.17 -13.06
CA GLY A 362 -16.61 20.68 -13.44
C GLY A 362 -17.77 19.70 -13.28
N GLU A 363 -17.66 18.75 -12.34
CA GLU A 363 -18.78 17.94 -11.88
C GLU A 363 -19.57 18.69 -10.79
N GLU A 364 -20.61 19.43 -11.20
CA GLU A 364 -21.67 20.00 -10.33
C GLU A 364 -22.81 18.99 -10.09
#